data_AF-A0A6I4K183-F1
#
_entry.id   AF-A0A6I4K183-F1
#
_cell.length_a   1.000
_cell.length_b   1.000
_cell.length_c   1.000
_cell.angle_alpha   90.00
_cell.angle_beta   90.00
_cell.angle_gamma   90.00
#
_symmetry.space_group_name_H-M   'P 1'
#
loop_
_entity.id
_entity.type
_entity.pdbx_description
1 polymer ?
#
loop_
_entity_poly.entity_id
_entity_poly.type
_entity_poly.pdbx_seq_one_letter_code
_entity_poly.pdbx_strand_id
1 'polypeptide(L)'
;MELKPTLKDFTASEFKALVERIWAVDLPRLDHNHLINHFDRIVGHPKGADLLFAPDETGMEHDPDTVVHHVRQWHREQGLAAFKDDGGSLPPPPVRMTAVQHSLTNVRKIALDVAVSEQAVDLAFSVFGQRVQHFRSVQGVSLDIYDQENNIRELERAQHDSYLSTRKFEFFKMHIEFTRKIAQGDLKYARSDLAQWQDIAHQINGTYDRYIARLAAINQRHRTLHDEAEALMIAAQQKLIGSQTLAGASPALTVCRLQALLAIVGNRPNLLLEDESSALEFSQQVDLQKAIRSAVAEFTWRNTSDEPADEKHRAAVLQFEFTSRADNKVFGLSVPLFELMPVEGQDWQSLAAERSEVLVPVRMGSAVVPAKPGSMFRGLREVQSLEQVHITSSRHNLSAPRVRVRGAQSAEQPNSFSFTADGSAPITIEWSASTAVQTRVPDAPPPTHRVGFVYSSSIPPLELVTGSGEDVPIDDYIVVFPSETGLEPLYVVFGNRHE
;
A
#
# COMPACT_ATOMS: atom_id res chain seq x y z
N MET A 1 -26.36 -3.48 -24.85
CA MET A 1 -25.50 -3.29 -26.03
C MET A 1 -26.09 -4.09 -27.19
N GLU A 2 -26.16 -3.53 -28.40
CA GLU A 2 -26.59 -4.27 -29.60
C GLU A 2 -25.39 -4.92 -30.29
N LEU A 3 -25.47 -6.23 -30.56
CA LEU A 3 -24.41 -6.97 -31.26
C LEU A 3 -24.61 -6.85 -32.78
N LYS A 4 -23.64 -6.24 -33.46
CA LYS A 4 -23.70 -6.04 -34.91
C LYS A 4 -23.06 -7.21 -35.65
N PRO A 5 -23.57 -7.57 -36.85
CA PRO A 5 -23.20 -8.83 -37.49
C PRO A 5 -21.77 -8.86 -38.05
N THR A 6 -21.18 -7.71 -38.36
CA THR A 6 -19.82 -7.60 -38.90
C THR A 6 -19.01 -6.48 -38.23
N LEU A 7 -17.68 -6.62 -38.20
CA LEU A 7 -16.78 -5.61 -37.62
C LEU A 7 -16.94 -4.23 -38.27
N LYS A 8 -17.20 -4.19 -39.58
CA LYS A 8 -17.38 -2.96 -40.36
C LYS A 8 -18.62 -2.15 -39.98
N ASP A 9 -19.56 -2.75 -39.25
CA ASP A 9 -20.76 -2.08 -38.76
C ASP A 9 -20.51 -1.36 -37.41
N PHE A 10 -19.42 -1.71 -36.72
CA PHE A 10 -18.98 -1.07 -35.47
C PHE A 10 -18.16 0.19 -35.75
N THR A 11 -18.35 1.22 -34.95
CA THR A 11 -17.32 2.25 -34.72
C THR A 11 -16.28 1.72 -33.75
N ALA A 12 -15.09 2.32 -33.72
CA ALA A 12 -14.05 1.92 -32.78
C ALA A 12 -14.49 1.99 -31.31
N SER A 13 -15.29 3.00 -30.95
CA SER A 13 -15.85 3.14 -29.59
C SER A 13 -16.89 2.07 -29.26
N GLU A 14 -17.74 1.70 -30.22
CA GLU A 14 -18.69 0.61 -30.01
C GLU A 14 -17.98 -0.74 -29.88
N PHE A 15 -16.91 -0.97 -30.65
CA PHE A 15 -16.11 -2.19 -30.51
C PHE A 15 -15.33 -2.22 -29.20
N LYS A 16 -14.79 -1.08 -28.74
CA LYS A 16 -14.17 -0.95 -27.42
C LYS A 16 -15.15 -1.34 -26.30
N ALA A 17 -16.37 -0.83 -26.35
CA ALA A 17 -17.41 -1.15 -25.37
C ALA A 17 -17.75 -2.66 -25.34
N LEU A 18 -17.57 -3.38 -26.47
CA LEU A 18 -17.73 -4.83 -26.52
C LEU A 18 -16.61 -5.53 -25.75
N VAL A 19 -15.36 -5.09 -25.94
CA VAL A 19 -14.18 -5.62 -25.23
C VAL A 19 -14.28 -5.33 -23.73
N GLU A 20 -14.62 -4.10 -23.34
CA GLU A 20 -14.87 -3.73 -21.94
C GLU A 20 -15.95 -4.60 -21.31
N ARG A 21 -17.04 -4.86 -22.04
CA ARG A 21 -18.12 -5.72 -21.57
C ARG A 21 -17.70 -7.17 -21.38
N ILE A 22 -16.85 -7.68 -22.27
CA ILE A 22 -16.27 -9.02 -22.11
C ILE A 22 -15.37 -9.05 -20.87
N TRP A 23 -14.49 -8.08 -20.66
CA TRP A 23 -13.58 -8.09 -19.51
C TRP A 23 -14.21 -7.74 -18.16
N ALA A 24 -15.39 -7.13 -18.14
CA ALA A 24 -16.12 -6.86 -16.90
C ALA A 24 -16.60 -8.12 -16.18
N VAL A 25 -16.75 -9.25 -16.89
CA VAL A 25 -17.22 -10.56 -16.37
C VAL A 25 -18.50 -10.44 -15.50
N ASP A 26 -19.40 -9.54 -15.85
CA ASP A 26 -20.60 -9.20 -15.07
C ASP A 26 -21.88 -9.92 -15.57
N LEU A 27 -21.71 -10.98 -16.35
CA LEU A 27 -22.79 -11.76 -16.97
C LEU A 27 -22.68 -13.25 -16.61
N PRO A 28 -23.81 -13.99 -16.64
CA PRO A 28 -23.79 -15.45 -16.53
C PRO A 28 -22.88 -16.08 -17.59
N ARG A 29 -22.25 -17.21 -17.24
CA ARG A 29 -21.26 -17.90 -18.08
C ARG A 29 -21.72 -18.15 -19.52
N LEU A 30 -22.99 -18.49 -19.73
CA LEU A 30 -23.56 -18.74 -21.05
C LEU A 30 -23.55 -17.46 -21.91
N ASP A 31 -24.05 -16.36 -21.36
CA ASP A 31 -24.12 -15.06 -22.03
C ASP A 31 -22.73 -14.48 -22.27
N HIS A 32 -21.83 -14.66 -21.31
CA HIS A 32 -20.43 -14.27 -21.44
C HIS A 32 -19.72 -15.03 -22.57
N ASN A 33 -19.92 -16.34 -22.67
CA ASN A 33 -19.40 -17.15 -23.77
C ASN A 33 -19.97 -16.71 -25.13
N HIS A 34 -21.24 -16.29 -25.18
CA HIS A 34 -21.83 -15.73 -26.39
C HIS A 34 -21.10 -14.45 -26.87
N LEU A 35 -20.66 -13.59 -25.94
CA LEU A 35 -19.90 -12.39 -26.30
C LEU A 35 -18.50 -12.72 -26.83
N ILE A 36 -17.79 -13.67 -26.22
CA ILE A 36 -16.46 -14.11 -26.68
C ILE A 36 -16.57 -14.75 -28.07
N ASN A 37 -17.55 -15.63 -28.29
CA ASN A 37 -17.77 -16.25 -29.59
C ASN A 37 -18.18 -15.23 -30.66
N HIS A 38 -18.94 -14.20 -30.27
CA HIS A 38 -19.29 -13.12 -31.18
C HIS A 38 -18.06 -12.32 -31.60
N PHE A 39 -17.19 -11.97 -30.64
CA PHE A 39 -15.91 -11.31 -30.91
C PHE A 39 -15.05 -12.12 -31.89
N ASP A 40 -14.86 -13.41 -31.62
CA ASP A 40 -14.08 -14.33 -32.45
C ASP A 40 -14.58 -14.36 -33.91
N ARG A 41 -15.91 -14.39 -34.07
CA ARG A 41 -16.54 -14.44 -35.39
C ARG A 41 -16.35 -13.16 -36.20
N ILE A 42 -16.40 -11.99 -35.56
CA ILE A 42 -16.39 -10.71 -36.28
C ILE A 42 -14.98 -10.17 -36.51
N VAL A 43 -14.00 -10.51 -35.66
CA VAL A 43 -12.68 -9.87 -35.65
C VAL A 43 -11.82 -10.21 -36.87
N GLY A 44 -12.05 -11.35 -37.55
CA GLY A 44 -11.35 -11.72 -38.79
C GLY A 44 -9.83 -11.97 -38.66
N HIS A 45 -9.24 -11.67 -37.49
CA HIS A 45 -7.84 -11.89 -37.17
C HIS A 45 -7.55 -13.39 -36.94
N PRO A 46 -6.41 -13.95 -37.41
CA PRO A 46 -6.10 -15.38 -37.27
C PRO A 46 -6.02 -15.87 -35.82
N LYS A 47 -5.76 -14.95 -34.87
CA LYS A 47 -5.77 -15.23 -33.42
C LYS A 47 -7.16 -15.17 -32.78
N GLY A 48 -8.17 -14.65 -33.47
CA GLY A 48 -9.54 -14.67 -32.96
C GLY A 48 -9.68 -14.11 -31.54
N ALA A 49 -10.41 -14.84 -30.69
CA ALA A 49 -10.60 -14.55 -29.27
C ALA A 49 -9.30 -14.53 -28.43
N ASP A 50 -8.18 -15.11 -28.90
CA ASP A 50 -6.92 -15.06 -28.17
C ASP A 50 -6.41 -13.62 -28.01
N LEU A 51 -6.82 -12.70 -28.89
CA LEU A 51 -6.55 -11.26 -28.74
C LEU A 51 -7.11 -10.65 -27.46
N LEU A 52 -8.09 -11.28 -26.82
CA LEU A 52 -8.68 -10.83 -25.56
C LEU A 52 -7.87 -11.25 -24.33
N PHE A 53 -6.95 -12.22 -24.48
CA PHE A 53 -6.27 -12.89 -23.36
C PHE A 53 -4.75 -12.94 -23.48
N ALA A 54 -4.20 -12.79 -24.69
CA ALA A 54 -2.78 -12.91 -24.98
C ALA A 54 -2.33 -11.91 -26.07
N PRO A 55 -2.00 -10.66 -25.71
CA PRO A 55 -1.34 -9.76 -26.64
C PRO A 55 0.05 -10.31 -26.93
N ASP A 56 0.54 -10.08 -28.14
CA ASP A 56 1.93 -10.36 -28.46
C ASP A 56 2.87 -9.66 -27.47
N GLU A 57 4.09 -10.19 -27.34
CA GLU A 57 5.18 -9.78 -26.43
C GLU A 57 5.70 -8.33 -26.63
N THR A 58 4.89 -7.43 -27.16
CA THR A 58 5.11 -5.98 -27.11
C THR A 58 4.58 -5.48 -25.78
N GLY A 59 5.46 -5.03 -24.89
CA GLY A 59 5.17 -4.50 -23.54
C GLY A 59 4.32 -3.22 -23.49
N MET A 60 3.21 -3.19 -24.22
CA MET A 60 2.10 -2.24 -24.13
C MET A 60 1.14 -2.71 -23.02
N GLU A 61 0.45 -1.77 -22.37
CA GLU A 61 -0.56 -2.10 -21.37
C GLU A 61 -1.72 -2.89 -22.00
N HIS A 62 -2.14 -3.97 -21.33
CA HIS A 62 -3.23 -4.85 -21.76
C HIS A 62 -4.58 -4.22 -21.42
N ASP A 63 -4.97 -3.20 -22.19
CA ASP A 63 -6.23 -2.48 -22.04
C ASP A 63 -7.17 -2.68 -23.27
N PRO A 64 -8.46 -2.31 -23.17
CA PRO A 64 -9.40 -2.43 -24.30
C PRO A 64 -9.00 -1.59 -25.52
N ASP A 65 -8.27 -0.49 -25.34
CA ASP A 65 -7.78 0.36 -26.43
C ASP A 65 -6.67 -0.36 -27.22
N THR A 66 -5.82 -1.13 -26.55
CA THR A 66 -4.78 -1.97 -27.16
C THR A 66 -5.39 -3.08 -28.02
N VAL A 67 -6.49 -3.72 -27.58
CA VAL A 67 -7.22 -4.70 -28.40
C VAL A 67 -7.80 -4.04 -29.66
N VAL A 68 -8.46 -2.89 -29.51
CA VAL A 68 -8.98 -2.10 -30.63
C VAL A 68 -7.84 -1.71 -31.59
N HIS A 69 -6.68 -1.31 -31.04
CA HIS A 69 -5.49 -0.96 -31.81
C HIS A 69 -4.96 -2.13 -32.63
N HIS A 70 -4.80 -3.32 -32.04
CA HIS A 70 -4.32 -4.50 -32.75
C HIS A 70 -5.26 -4.94 -33.88
N VAL A 71 -6.57 -5.00 -33.61
CA VAL A 71 -7.58 -5.36 -34.61
C VAL A 71 -7.56 -4.35 -35.76
N ARG A 72 -7.47 -3.06 -35.43
CA ARG A 72 -7.38 -1.97 -36.42
C ARG A 72 -6.09 -2.05 -37.24
N GLN A 73 -4.95 -2.28 -36.59
CA GLN A 73 -3.65 -2.38 -37.25
C GLN A 73 -3.60 -3.55 -38.21
N TRP A 74 -4.06 -4.73 -37.79
CA TRP A 74 -4.03 -5.92 -38.64
C TRP A 74 -4.87 -5.75 -39.91
N HIS A 75 -6.10 -5.21 -39.81
CA HIS A 75 -6.91 -4.93 -41.01
C HIS A 75 -6.25 -3.90 -41.93
N ARG A 76 -5.56 -2.89 -41.35
CA ARG A 76 -4.78 -1.92 -42.13
C ARG A 76 -3.63 -2.58 -42.88
N GLU A 77 -2.93 -3.54 -42.26
CA GLU A 77 -1.88 -4.32 -42.91
C GLU A 77 -2.41 -5.17 -44.08
N GLN A 78 -3.69 -5.57 -44.03
CA GLN A 78 -4.41 -6.23 -45.12
C GLN A 78 -5.03 -5.25 -46.14
N GLY A 79 -4.85 -3.94 -45.96
CA GLY A 79 -5.41 -2.90 -46.85
C GLY A 79 -6.92 -2.68 -46.69
N LEU A 80 -7.50 -3.08 -45.56
CA LEU A 80 -8.93 -2.96 -45.26
C LEU A 80 -9.18 -1.96 -44.11
N ALA A 81 -10.33 -1.28 -44.14
CA ALA A 81 -10.84 -0.55 -42.99
C ALA A 81 -11.41 -1.55 -41.97
N ALA A 82 -11.04 -1.40 -40.69
CA ALA A 82 -11.54 -2.26 -39.61
C ALA A 82 -12.95 -1.82 -39.19
N PHE A 83 -13.13 -0.51 -38.95
CA PHE A 83 -14.36 0.06 -38.39
C PHE A 83 -15.08 1.00 -39.35
N LYS A 84 -16.36 1.24 -39.07
CA LYS A 84 -17.25 2.13 -39.83
C LYS A 84 -16.72 3.56 -39.95
N ASP A 85 -16.06 4.04 -38.90
CA ASP A 85 -15.50 5.38 -38.78
C ASP A 85 -14.07 5.52 -39.36
N ASP A 86 -13.46 4.43 -39.83
CA ASP A 86 -12.13 4.46 -40.48
C ASP A 86 -12.20 4.90 -41.97
N GLY A 87 -13.38 5.19 -42.51
CA GLY A 87 -13.65 5.41 -43.95
C GLY A 87 -13.20 6.75 -44.56
N GLY A 88 -12.49 7.60 -43.82
CA GLY A 88 -12.00 8.89 -44.32
C GLY A 88 -10.54 9.10 -43.93
N SER A 89 -9.64 9.05 -44.91
CA SER A 89 -8.19 9.22 -44.79
C SER A 89 -7.44 8.00 -44.21
N LEU A 90 -7.08 7.06 -45.07
CA LEU A 90 -5.97 6.13 -44.84
C LEU A 90 -4.66 6.95 -44.85
N PRO A 91 -3.92 7.07 -43.73
CA PRO A 91 -2.53 7.50 -43.79
C PRO A 91 -1.72 6.45 -44.57
N PRO A 92 -0.60 6.84 -45.21
CA PRO A 92 0.23 5.90 -45.98
C PRO A 92 0.64 4.70 -45.12
N PRO A 93 0.85 3.51 -45.72
CA PRO A 93 1.26 2.32 -44.99
C PRO A 93 2.51 2.62 -44.16
N PRO A 94 2.64 2.07 -42.93
CA PRO A 94 3.85 2.26 -42.13
C PRO A 94 5.06 1.83 -42.97
N VAL A 95 6.06 2.71 -43.03
CA VAL A 95 7.33 2.43 -43.71
C VAL A 95 7.88 1.15 -43.07
N ARG A 96 7.94 0.04 -43.82
CA ARG A 96 8.56 -1.21 -43.34
C ARG A 96 10.03 -0.91 -43.03
N MET A 97 10.35 -0.73 -41.76
CA MET A 97 11.71 -0.55 -41.32
C MET A 97 12.49 -1.84 -41.59
N THR A 98 13.70 -1.72 -42.13
CA THR A 98 14.62 -2.86 -42.22
C THR A 98 15.05 -3.29 -40.81
N ALA A 99 15.52 -4.52 -40.65
CA ALA A 99 16.05 -5.00 -39.38
C ALA A 99 17.16 -4.08 -38.81
N VAL A 100 18.00 -3.53 -39.69
CA VAL A 100 19.03 -2.55 -39.34
C VAL A 100 18.40 -1.26 -38.80
N GLN A 101 17.40 -0.71 -39.49
CA GLN A 101 16.73 0.53 -39.06
C GLN A 101 16.03 0.34 -37.71
N HIS A 102 15.38 -0.81 -37.51
CA HIS A 102 14.73 -1.15 -36.26
C HIS A 102 15.76 -1.25 -35.12
N SER A 103 16.85 -2.00 -35.32
CA SER A 103 17.91 -2.16 -34.32
C SER A 103 18.62 -0.85 -33.99
N LEU A 104 18.94 -0.04 -35.00
CA LEU A 104 19.52 1.29 -34.83
C LEU A 104 18.61 2.22 -34.02
N THR A 105 17.30 2.20 -34.32
CA THR A 105 16.31 3.00 -33.58
C THR A 105 16.20 2.54 -32.13
N ASN A 106 16.18 1.22 -31.90
CA ASN A 106 16.14 0.65 -30.56
C ASN A 106 17.39 1.02 -29.74
N VAL A 107 18.60 0.83 -30.28
CA VAL A 107 19.86 1.19 -29.59
C VAL A 107 19.90 2.68 -29.24
N ARG A 108 19.46 3.56 -30.16
CA ARG A 108 19.37 5.00 -29.89
C ARG A 108 18.35 5.33 -28.81
N LYS A 109 17.17 4.72 -28.85
CA LYS A 109 16.12 4.92 -27.85
C LYS A 109 16.62 4.50 -26.46
N ILE A 110 17.24 3.32 -26.34
CA ILE A 110 17.81 2.85 -25.07
C ILE A 110 18.86 3.83 -24.57
N ALA A 111 19.75 4.31 -25.42
CA ALA A 111 20.77 5.27 -25.01
C ALA A 111 20.15 6.60 -24.49
N LEU A 112 19.06 7.06 -25.11
CA LEU A 112 18.32 8.24 -24.65
C LEU A 112 17.61 7.98 -23.31
N ASP A 113 16.89 6.88 -23.20
CA ASP A 113 16.13 6.53 -21.99
C ASP A 113 17.07 6.33 -20.77
N VAL A 114 18.23 5.70 -20.99
CA VAL A 114 19.28 5.57 -19.97
C VAL A 114 19.83 6.93 -19.55
N ALA A 115 20.09 7.83 -20.50
CA ALA A 115 20.59 9.18 -20.19
C ALA A 115 19.55 10.02 -19.42
N VAL A 116 18.27 9.92 -19.77
CA VAL A 116 17.18 10.57 -19.03
C VAL A 116 17.07 10.03 -17.61
N SER A 117 17.15 8.70 -17.45
CA SER A 117 17.13 8.05 -16.14
C SER A 117 18.34 8.45 -15.28
N GLU A 118 19.52 8.57 -15.89
CA GLU A 118 20.74 9.07 -15.24
C GLU A 118 20.56 10.50 -14.69
N GLN A 119 20.00 11.41 -15.50
CA GLN A 119 19.70 12.78 -15.07
C GLN A 119 18.69 12.82 -13.91
N ALA A 120 17.68 11.96 -13.95
CA ALA A 120 16.70 11.84 -12.86
C ALA A 120 17.37 11.39 -11.54
N VAL A 121 18.30 10.42 -11.60
CA VAL A 121 19.09 10.01 -10.43
C VAL A 121 19.95 11.15 -9.90
N ASP A 122 20.63 11.89 -10.78
CA ASP A 122 21.47 13.02 -10.35
C ASP A 122 20.66 14.13 -9.68
N LEU A 123 19.48 14.43 -10.21
CA LEU A 123 18.57 15.40 -9.61
C LEU A 123 18.12 14.92 -8.22
N ALA A 124 17.67 13.67 -8.11
CA ALA A 124 17.24 13.10 -6.84
C ALA A 124 18.36 13.10 -5.79
N PHE A 125 19.59 12.70 -6.15
CA PHE A 125 20.75 12.75 -5.24
C PHE A 125 21.18 14.17 -4.90
N SER A 126 20.94 15.14 -5.77
CA SER A 126 21.22 16.55 -5.47
C SER A 126 20.24 17.07 -4.43
N VAL A 127 18.95 16.78 -4.58
CA VAL A 127 17.92 17.12 -3.57
C VAL A 127 18.21 16.41 -2.25
N PHE A 128 18.49 15.10 -2.28
CA PHE A 128 18.80 14.34 -1.07
C PHE A 128 20.05 14.87 -0.36
N GLY A 129 21.13 15.16 -1.10
CA GLY A 129 22.33 15.78 -0.54
C GLY A 129 22.07 17.15 0.08
N GLN A 130 21.26 18.00 -0.56
CA GLN A 130 20.86 19.29 0.01
C GLN A 130 20.06 19.12 1.30
N ARG A 131 19.15 18.15 1.37
CA ARG A 131 18.37 17.85 2.59
C ARG A 131 19.26 17.35 3.71
N VAL A 132 20.22 16.46 3.43
CA VAL A 132 21.22 16.00 4.40
C VAL A 132 22.04 17.18 4.94
N GLN A 133 22.50 18.09 4.08
CA GLN A 133 23.25 19.28 4.50
C GLN A 133 22.41 20.24 5.35
N HIS A 134 21.16 20.50 4.94
CA HIS A 134 20.23 21.32 5.70
C HIS A 134 19.98 20.70 7.08
N PHE A 135 19.68 19.41 7.14
CA PHE A 135 19.44 18.69 8.37
C PHE A 135 20.63 18.78 9.33
N ARG A 136 21.85 18.60 8.83
CA ARG A 136 23.09 18.80 9.61
C ARG A 136 23.18 20.22 10.18
N SER A 137 22.83 21.24 9.40
CA SER A 137 22.91 22.64 9.85
C SER A 137 21.93 22.95 11.00
N VAL A 138 20.79 22.26 11.06
CA VAL A 138 19.75 22.48 12.08
C VAL A 138 19.84 21.50 13.27
N GLN A 139 20.67 20.46 13.21
CA GLN A 139 20.78 19.43 14.24
C GLN A 139 21.08 20.00 15.65
N GLY A 140 21.92 21.05 15.72
CA GLY A 140 22.29 21.73 16.96
C GLY A 140 21.34 22.85 17.42
N VAL A 141 20.31 23.16 16.64
CA VAL A 141 19.32 24.20 16.97
C VAL A 141 18.19 23.60 17.80
N SER A 142 17.69 24.34 18.79
CA SER A 142 16.46 23.97 19.50
C SER A 142 15.27 24.27 18.59
N LEU A 143 14.66 23.23 18.03
CA LEU A 143 13.46 23.30 17.19
C LEU A 143 12.26 22.83 18.01
N ASP A 144 11.07 23.32 17.70
CA ASP A 144 9.85 22.77 18.26
C ASP A 144 9.56 21.35 17.71
N ILE A 145 8.58 20.66 18.30
CA ILE A 145 8.24 19.28 17.93
C ILE A 145 7.80 19.19 16.46
N TYR A 146 7.01 20.15 15.99
CA TYR A 146 6.48 20.16 14.62
C TYR A 146 7.61 20.29 13.59
N ASP A 147 8.54 21.22 13.80
CA ASP A 147 9.70 21.41 12.93
C ASP A 147 10.64 20.21 12.96
N GLN A 148 10.82 19.57 14.13
CA GLN A 148 11.60 18.33 14.24
C GLN A 148 10.98 17.21 13.40
N GLU A 149 9.67 16.99 13.53
CA GLU A 149 8.94 15.98 12.76
C GLU A 149 8.99 16.26 11.25
N ASN A 150 8.75 17.51 10.85
CA ASN A 150 8.76 17.88 9.43
C ASN A 150 10.14 17.66 8.80
N ASN A 151 11.21 18.03 9.50
CA ASN A 151 12.58 17.80 9.01
C ASN A 151 12.87 16.31 8.79
N ILE A 152 12.43 15.43 9.72
CA ILE A 152 12.57 13.98 9.57
C ILE A 152 11.81 13.50 8.33
N ARG A 153 10.54 13.88 8.19
CA ARG A 153 9.69 13.48 7.05
C ARG A 153 10.22 13.97 5.71
N GLU A 154 10.76 15.18 5.63
CA GLU A 154 11.36 15.72 4.40
C GLU A 154 12.63 14.96 4.00
N LEU A 155 13.47 14.57 4.96
CA LEU A 155 14.67 13.78 4.69
C LEU A 155 14.31 12.35 4.25
N GLU A 156 13.32 11.72 4.89
CA GLU A 156 12.78 10.40 4.51
C GLU A 156 12.19 10.41 3.10
N ARG A 157 11.46 11.48 2.72
CA ARG A 157 10.94 11.65 1.36
C ARG A 157 12.06 11.74 0.33
N ALA A 158 13.07 12.58 0.56
CA ALA A 158 14.19 12.74 -0.36
C ALA A 158 15.02 11.44 -0.50
N GLN A 159 15.16 10.67 0.58
CA GLN A 159 15.75 9.34 0.56
C GLN A 159 14.92 8.36 -0.28
N HIS A 160 13.58 8.36 -0.11
CA HIS A 160 12.68 7.49 -0.88
C HIS A 160 12.73 7.80 -2.38
N ASP A 161 12.68 9.07 -2.77
CA ASP A 161 12.75 9.50 -4.17
C ASP A 161 14.09 9.10 -4.83
N SER A 162 15.18 9.22 -4.08
CA SER A 162 16.52 8.77 -4.48
C SER A 162 16.59 7.26 -4.70
N TYR A 163 15.96 6.49 -3.81
CA TYR A 163 15.85 5.04 -3.95
C TYR A 163 15.03 4.65 -5.19
N LEU A 164 13.86 5.25 -5.39
CA LEU A 164 13.01 4.98 -6.57
C LEU A 164 13.73 5.30 -7.88
N SER A 165 14.42 6.43 -7.94
CA SER A 165 15.19 6.84 -9.12
C SER A 165 16.33 5.86 -9.40
N THR A 166 17.05 5.43 -8.35
CA THR A 166 18.11 4.41 -8.47
C THR A 166 17.56 3.07 -8.97
N ARG A 167 16.43 2.61 -8.44
CA ARG A 167 15.78 1.38 -8.90
C ARG A 167 15.36 1.44 -10.37
N LYS A 168 14.77 2.57 -10.80
CA LYS A 168 14.42 2.80 -12.21
C LYS A 168 15.65 2.72 -13.12
N PHE A 169 16.79 3.25 -12.66
CA PHE A 169 18.05 3.13 -13.40
C PHE A 169 18.56 1.68 -13.46
N GLU A 170 18.51 0.93 -12.35
CA GLU A 170 18.91 -0.49 -12.28
C GLU A 170 18.13 -1.38 -13.25
N PHE A 171 16.85 -1.09 -13.48
CA PHE A 171 15.99 -1.88 -14.37
C PHE A 171 16.48 -1.93 -15.83
N PHE A 172 17.29 -0.95 -16.27
CA PHE A 172 17.85 -0.97 -17.63
C PHE A 172 18.88 -2.07 -17.86
N LYS A 173 19.46 -2.66 -16.81
CA LYS A 173 20.51 -3.69 -16.93
C LYS A 173 20.13 -4.80 -17.91
N MET A 174 18.98 -5.44 -17.68
CA MET A 174 18.52 -6.56 -18.49
C MET A 174 18.23 -6.13 -19.94
N HIS A 175 17.63 -4.96 -20.12
CA HIS A 175 17.25 -4.47 -21.43
C HIS A 175 18.47 -4.12 -22.30
N ILE A 176 19.51 -3.50 -21.72
CA ILE A 176 20.77 -3.21 -22.39
C ILE A 176 21.51 -4.53 -22.71
N GLU A 177 21.61 -5.45 -21.74
CA GLU A 177 22.29 -6.74 -21.95
C GLU A 177 21.64 -7.56 -23.07
N PHE A 178 20.31 -7.59 -23.12
CA PHE A 178 19.57 -8.29 -24.17
C PHE A 178 19.78 -7.65 -25.54
N THR A 179 19.62 -6.33 -25.64
CA THR A 179 19.83 -5.61 -26.90
C THR A 179 21.26 -5.75 -27.41
N ARG A 180 22.24 -5.72 -26.50
CA ARG A 180 23.64 -5.97 -26.81
C ARG A 180 23.85 -7.37 -27.38
N LYS A 181 23.27 -8.41 -26.78
CA LYS A 181 23.36 -9.79 -27.28
C LYS A 181 22.73 -9.93 -28.67
N ILE A 182 21.58 -9.31 -28.90
CA ILE A 182 20.93 -9.29 -30.22
C ILE A 182 21.84 -8.64 -31.25
N ALA A 183 22.31 -7.41 -31.00
CA ALA A 183 23.17 -6.69 -31.94
C ALA A 183 24.47 -7.44 -32.27
N GLN A 184 25.05 -8.15 -31.29
CA GLN A 184 26.21 -9.01 -31.50
C GLN A 184 25.87 -10.25 -32.33
N GLY A 185 24.70 -10.86 -32.11
CA GLY A 185 24.18 -11.95 -32.91
C GLY A 185 23.98 -11.53 -34.37
N ASP A 186 23.27 -10.42 -34.60
CA ASP A 186 23.00 -9.90 -35.93
C ASP A 186 24.29 -9.52 -36.67
N LEU A 187 25.26 -8.91 -35.98
CA LEU A 187 26.59 -8.65 -36.54
C LEU A 187 27.31 -9.93 -36.98
N LYS A 188 27.20 -11.02 -36.20
CA LYS A 188 27.84 -12.31 -36.52
C LYS A 188 27.26 -12.94 -37.79
N TYR A 189 25.96 -12.73 -38.06
CA TYR A 189 25.26 -13.31 -39.21
C TYR A 189 25.03 -12.30 -40.35
N ALA A 190 25.51 -11.06 -40.22
CA ALA A 190 25.38 -10.02 -41.22
C ALA A 190 26.10 -10.42 -42.52
N ARG A 191 25.34 -10.54 -43.61
CA ARG A 191 25.86 -10.82 -44.97
C ARG A 191 26.05 -9.53 -45.76
N SER A 192 24.97 -8.77 -45.95
CA SER A 192 24.99 -7.37 -46.36
C SER A 192 24.96 -6.46 -45.13
N ASP A 193 25.26 -5.17 -45.29
CA ASP A 193 25.12 -4.15 -44.23
C ASP A 193 26.06 -4.32 -43.02
N LEU A 194 27.18 -5.04 -43.20
CA LEU A 194 28.17 -5.31 -42.15
C LEU A 194 28.62 -4.03 -41.43
N ALA A 195 28.90 -2.96 -42.16
CA ALA A 195 29.34 -1.69 -41.57
C ALA A 195 28.26 -1.05 -40.67
N GLN A 196 26.98 -1.19 -41.03
CA GLN A 196 25.87 -0.68 -40.22
C GLN A 196 25.69 -1.51 -38.94
N TRP A 197 25.79 -2.83 -39.03
CA TRP A 197 25.75 -3.71 -37.86
C TRP A 197 26.97 -3.53 -36.94
N GLN A 198 28.15 -3.23 -37.49
CA GLN A 198 29.34 -2.87 -36.71
C GLN A 198 29.13 -1.58 -35.92
N ASP A 199 28.56 -0.55 -36.55
CA ASP A 199 28.22 0.72 -35.89
C ASP A 199 27.18 0.51 -34.77
N ILE A 200 26.10 -0.24 -35.03
CA ILE A 200 25.08 -0.58 -34.02
C ILE A 200 25.71 -1.31 -32.83
N ALA A 201 26.55 -2.32 -33.09
CA ALA A 201 27.24 -3.07 -32.05
C ALA A 201 28.19 -2.19 -31.23
N HIS A 202 28.91 -1.27 -31.88
CA HIS A 202 29.76 -0.30 -31.19
C HIS A 202 28.94 0.64 -30.29
N GLN A 203 27.83 1.18 -30.78
CA GLN A 203 26.96 2.08 -30.01
C GLN A 203 26.37 1.41 -28.76
N ILE A 204 25.85 0.18 -28.88
CA ILE A 204 25.27 -0.52 -27.72
C ILE A 204 26.34 -0.97 -26.72
N ASN A 205 27.54 -1.36 -27.18
CA ASN A 205 28.67 -1.65 -26.28
C ASN A 205 29.09 -0.39 -25.51
N GLY A 206 29.23 0.75 -26.19
CA GLY A 206 29.56 2.02 -25.52
C GLY A 206 28.48 2.46 -24.52
N THR A 207 27.21 2.23 -24.83
CA THR A 207 26.09 2.48 -23.91
C THR A 207 26.17 1.56 -22.69
N TYR A 208 26.46 0.27 -22.89
CA TYR A 208 26.65 -0.70 -21.82
C TYR A 208 27.82 -0.34 -20.89
N ASP A 209 28.99 -0.01 -21.44
CA ASP A 209 30.17 0.32 -20.65
C ASP A 209 29.94 1.58 -19.79
N ARG A 210 29.30 2.61 -20.37
CA ARG A 210 28.88 3.80 -19.63
C ARG A 210 27.88 3.46 -18.53
N TYR A 211 26.86 2.65 -18.86
CA TYR A 211 25.84 2.24 -17.90
C TYR A 211 26.44 1.52 -16.69
N ILE A 212 27.34 0.55 -16.89
CA ILE A 212 27.96 -0.20 -15.79
C ILE A 212 28.83 0.70 -14.91
N ALA A 213 29.66 1.55 -15.52
CA ALA A 213 30.48 2.52 -14.78
C ALA A 213 29.59 3.47 -13.96
N ARG A 214 28.48 3.93 -14.56
CA ARG A 214 27.55 4.85 -13.92
C ARG A 214 26.77 4.20 -12.79
N LEU A 215 26.30 2.97 -12.98
CA LEU A 215 25.62 2.18 -11.97
C LEU A 215 26.50 1.98 -10.72
N ALA A 216 27.79 1.68 -10.91
CA ALA A 216 28.73 1.56 -9.80
C ALA A 216 28.86 2.88 -9.01
N ALA A 217 29.02 4.00 -9.71
CA ALA A 217 29.09 5.33 -9.08
C ALA A 217 27.79 5.72 -8.36
N ILE A 218 26.63 5.43 -8.97
CA ILE A 218 25.31 5.66 -8.37
C ILE A 218 25.17 4.86 -7.08
N ASN A 219 25.48 3.57 -7.11
CA ASN A 219 25.36 2.69 -5.95
C ASN A 219 26.28 3.12 -4.80
N GLN A 220 27.51 3.54 -5.11
CA GLN A 220 28.42 4.08 -4.10
C GLN A 220 27.86 5.36 -3.47
N ARG A 221 27.43 6.33 -4.30
CA ARG A 221 26.89 7.61 -3.81
C ARG A 221 25.60 7.43 -3.02
N HIS A 222 24.72 6.54 -3.46
CA HIS A 222 23.47 6.23 -2.74
C HIS A 222 23.76 5.71 -1.34
N ARG A 223 24.68 4.73 -1.20
CA ARG A 223 25.08 4.19 0.10
C ARG A 223 25.65 5.26 1.02
N THR A 224 26.58 6.08 0.52
CA THR A 224 27.17 7.17 1.33
C THR A 224 26.10 8.15 1.84
N LEU A 225 25.22 8.63 0.97
CA LEU A 225 24.14 9.55 1.38
C LEU A 225 23.15 8.87 2.33
N HIS A 226 22.85 7.59 2.10
CA HIS A 226 21.96 6.82 2.96
C HIS A 226 22.53 6.66 4.36
N ASP A 227 23.78 6.21 4.51
CA ASP A 227 24.42 5.98 5.80
C ASP A 227 24.49 7.29 6.61
N GLU A 228 24.80 8.41 5.94
CA GLU A 228 24.83 9.74 6.54
C GLU A 228 23.43 10.18 7.01
N ALA A 229 22.41 10.02 6.17
CA ALA A 229 21.03 10.35 6.52
C ALA A 229 20.50 9.47 7.64
N GLU A 230 20.83 8.18 7.65
CA GLU A 230 20.41 7.22 8.66
C GLU A 230 20.93 7.61 10.04
N ALA A 231 22.21 7.95 10.15
CA ALA A 231 22.81 8.42 11.39
C ALA A 231 22.15 9.72 11.90
N LEU A 232 21.85 10.66 10.99
CA LEU A 232 21.16 11.91 11.34
C LEU A 232 19.73 11.66 11.83
N MET A 233 18.97 10.80 11.15
CA MET A 233 17.59 10.49 11.52
C MET A 233 17.48 9.73 12.84
N ILE A 234 18.41 8.82 13.14
CA ILE A 234 18.46 8.13 14.45
C ILE A 234 18.65 9.15 15.57
N ALA A 235 19.63 10.06 15.43
CA ALA A 235 19.88 11.11 16.42
C ALA A 235 18.69 12.08 16.56
N ALA A 236 18.04 12.43 15.44
CA ALA A 236 16.87 13.28 15.44
C ALA A 236 15.66 12.62 16.12
N GLN A 237 15.41 11.34 15.85
CA GLN A 237 14.35 10.58 16.48
C GLN A 237 14.53 10.53 18.00
N GLN A 238 15.76 10.31 18.49
CA GLN A 238 16.06 10.34 19.93
C GLN A 238 15.75 11.72 20.55
N LYS A 239 16.09 12.81 19.86
CA LYS A 239 15.79 14.18 20.29
C LYS A 239 14.28 14.47 20.30
N LEU A 240 13.56 13.95 19.30
CA LEU A 240 12.11 14.07 19.20
C LEU A 240 11.42 13.36 20.37
N ILE A 241 11.79 12.11 20.65
CA ILE A 241 11.29 11.34 21.80
C ILE A 241 11.54 12.09 23.12
N GLY A 242 12.75 12.65 23.28
CA GLY A 242 13.08 13.47 24.46
C GLY A 242 12.21 14.73 24.58
N SER A 243 11.97 15.42 23.46
CA SER A 243 11.14 16.64 23.41
C SER A 243 9.68 16.33 23.71
N GLN A 244 9.15 15.23 23.17
CA GLN A 244 7.79 14.73 23.45
C GLN A 244 7.63 14.32 24.91
N THR A 245 8.64 13.66 25.50
CA THR A 245 8.64 13.27 26.92
C THR A 245 8.61 14.50 27.84
N LEU A 246 9.41 15.53 27.53
CA LEU A 246 9.43 16.81 28.27
C LEU A 246 8.11 17.57 28.13
N ALA A 247 7.50 17.57 26.95
CA ALA A 247 6.19 18.17 26.71
C ALA A 247 5.09 17.43 27.49
N GLY A 248 5.09 16.09 27.48
CA GLY A 248 4.15 15.26 28.22
C GLY A 248 4.30 15.32 29.74
N ALA A 249 5.49 15.70 30.26
CA ALA A 249 5.73 15.93 31.68
C ALA A 249 5.22 17.30 32.18
N SER A 250 4.84 18.22 31.28
CA SER A 250 4.18 19.47 31.67
C SER A 250 2.70 19.23 31.98
N PRO A 251 2.14 19.80 33.06
CA PRO A 251 0.74 19.58 33.46
C PRO A 251 -0.32 20.11 32.48
N ALA A 252 0.08 20.67 31.34
CA ALA A 252 -0.82 20.97 30.23
C ALA A 252 -0.99 19.68 29.40
N LEU A 253 -2.02 18.90 29.76
CA LEU A 253 -2.48 17.68 29.08
C LEU A 253 -2.38 17.77 27.55
N THR A 254 -1.33 17.19 26.95
CA THR A 254 -1.33 16.91 25.51
C THR A 254 -2.29 15.76 25.27
N VAL A 255 -3.54 16.07 24.98
CA VAL A 255 -4.55 15.08 24.60
C VAL A 255 -4.16 14.50 23.24
N CYS A 256 -3.69 13.26 23.21
CA CYS A 256 -3.50 12.54 21.94
C CYS A 256 -4.89 12.31 21.33
N ARG A 257 -5.09 12.75 20.09
CA ARG A 257 -6.36 12.60 19.38
C ARG A 257 -6.15 11.63 18.24
N LEU A 258 -6.92 10.55 18.22
CA LEU A 258 -7.03 9.63 17.10
C LEU A 258 -8.32 9.93 16.35
N GLN A 259 -8.29 9.76 15.03
CA GLN A 259 -9.45 10.00 14.20
C GLN A 259 -9.98 8.73 13.55
N ALA A 260 -11.29 8.74 13.31
CA ALA A 260 -12.02 7.63 12.74
C ALA A 260 -13.17 8.11 11.85
N LEU A 261 -13.40 7.41 10.74
CA LEU A 261 -14.52 7.68 9.86
C LEU A 261 -15.79 7.03 10.39
N LEU A 262 -16.84 7.84 10.60
CA LEU A 262 -18.14 7.35 11.07
C LEU A 262 -18.76 6.31 10.12
N ALA A 263 -18.50 6.41 8.81
CA ALA A 263 -19.02 5.49 7.80
C ALA A 263 -18.48 4.04 7.94
N ILE A 264 -17.35 3.86 8.61
CA ILE A 264 -16.71 2.54 8.80
C ILE A 264 -17.10 1.94 10.16
N VAL A 265 -17.63 2.75 11.08
CA VAL A 265 -18.08 2.32 12.41
C VAL A 265 -19.11 1.21 12.30
N GLY A 266 -18.89 0.11 13.03
CA GLY A 266 -19.79 -1.03 13.10
C GLY A 266 -19.69 -2.01 11.92
N ASN A 267 -18.98 -1.67 10.84
CA ASN A 267 -18.89 -2.55 9.67
C ASN A 267 -17.67 -3.46 9.71
N ARG A 268 -16.50 -2.91 10.07
CA ARG A 268 -15.21 -3.62 9.98
C ARG A 268 -14.21 -3.14 11.02
N PRO A 269 -13.22 -3.98 11.35
CA PRO A 269 -12.04 -3.55 12.09
C PRO A 269 -11.29 -2.44 11.34
N ASN A 270 -10.80 -1.45 12.07
CA ASN A 270 -9.99 -0.37 11.49
C ASN A 270 -8.92 0.14 12.47
N LEU A 271 -7.73 0.44 11.92
CA LEU A 271 -6.63 1.05 12.64
C LEU A 271 -6.86 2.56 12.72
N LEU A 272 -6.67 3.11 13.92
CA LEU A 272 -6.89 4.50 14.29
C LEU A 272 -5.55 5.19 14.51
N LEU A 273 -5.34 6.31 13.84
CA LEU A 273 -4.12 7.13 13.90
C LEU A 273 -4.50 8.58 14.19
N GLU A 274 -3.51 9.44 14.46
CA GLU A 274 -3.73 10.86 14.79
C GLU A 274 -4.29 11.72 13.64
N ASP A 275 -4.34 11.21 12.41
CA ASP A 275 -4.76 11.93 11.21
C ASP A 275 -6.00 11.28 10.56
N GLU A 276 -6.78 12.05 9.78
CA GLU A 276 -8.06 11.63 9.17
C GLU A 276 -7.87 10.48 8.15
N SER A 277 -6.63 10.25 7.72
CA SER A 277 -6.26 9.27 6.70
C SER A 277 -6.53 7.85 7.20
N SER A 278 -7.47 7.14 6.56
CA SER A 278 -7.73 5.71 6.83
C SER A 278 -6.42 4.92 6.81
N ALA A 279 -6.06 4.35 7.96
CA ALA A 279 -4.76 3.70 8.12
C ALA A 279 -4.67 2.35 7.39
N LEU A 280 -5.81 1.70 7.15
CA LEU A 280 -5.89 0.44 6.41
C LEU A 280 -6.69 0.60 5.12
N GLU A 281 -6.16 0.04 4.04
CA GLU A 281 -6.88 -0.15 2.78
C GLU A 281 -8.06 -1.10 2.97
N PHE A 282 -9.06 -1.01 2.09
CA PHE A 282 -10.25 -1.88 2.19
C PHE A 282 -9.90 -3.38 2.20
N SER A 283 -8.94 -3.80 1.35
CA SER A 283 -8.47 -5.19 1.32
C SER A 283 -7.81 -5.60 2.64
N GLN A 284 -7.02 -4.72 3.25
CA GLN A 284 -6.37 -4.96 4.54
C GLN A 284 -7.40 -5.07 5.67
N GLN A 285 -8.49 -4.29 5.63
CA GLN A 285 -9.60 -4.44 6.58
C GLN A 285 -10.32 -5.79 6.42
N VAL A 286 -10.51 -6.28 5.18
CA VAL A 286 -11.06 -7.64 4.94
C VAL A 286 -10.17 -8.68 5.59
N ASP A 287 -8.86 -8.61 5.35
CA ASP A 287 -7.91 -9.63 5.80
C ASP A 287 -7.77 -9.62 7.32
N LEU A 288 -7.78 -8.43 7.94
CA LEU A 288 -7.83 -8.28 9.39
C LEU A 288 -9.11 -8.88 9.98
N GLN A 289 -10.28 -8.62 9.37
CA GLN A 289 -11.54 -9.20 9.83
C GLN A 289 -11.52 -10.74 9.79
N LYS A 290 -10.97 -11.33 8.72
CA LYS A 290 -10.78 -12.79 8.62
C LYS A 290 -9.84 -13.31 9.71
N ALA A 291 -8.70 -12.64 9.93
CA ALA A 291 -7.73 -13.01 10.95
C ALA A 291 -8.36 -13.01 12.35
N ILE A 292 -9.12 -11.95 12.69
CA ILE A 292 -9.86 -11.84 13.95
C ILE A 292 -10.85 -12.99 14.09
N ARG A 293 -11.72 -13.21 13.09
CA ARG A 293 -12.72 -14.31 13.14
C ARG A 293 -12.07 -15.68 13.32
N SER A 294 -10.98 -15.94 12.61
CA SER A 294 -10.24 -17.21 12.75
C SER A 294 -9.66 -17.38 14.15
N ALA A 295 -9.04 -16.34 14.71
CA ALA A 295 -8.49 -16.38 16.07
C ALA A 295 -9.60 -16.52 17.13
N VAL A 296 -10.70 -15.77 16.99
CA VAL A 296 -11.86 -15.85 17.89
C VAL A 296 -12.43 -17.27 17.86
N ALA A 297 -12.64 -17.86 16.68
CA ALA A 297 -13.17 -19.22 16.57
C ALA A 297 -12.27 -20.27 17.27
N GLU A 298 -10.96 -20.17 17.08
CA GLU A 298 -9.98 -21.06 17.73
C GLU A 298 -10.00 -20.89 19.26
N PHE A 299 -9.97 -19.65 19.76
CA PHE A 299 -10.06 -19.38 21.20
C PHE A 299 -11.42 -19.79 21.78
N THR A 300 -12.52 -19.61 21.06
CA THR A 300 -13.85 -20.08 21.48
C THR A 300 -13.88 -21.61 21.59
N TRP A 301 -13.35 -22.33 20.60
CA TRP A 301 -13.24 -23.78 20.64
C TRP A 301 -12.44 -24.24 21.87
N ARG A 302 -11.24 -23.67 22.09
CA ARG A 302 -10.42 -23.97 23.28
C ARG A 302 -11.12 -23.60 24.59
N ASN A 303 -11.78 -22.45 24.63
CA ASN A 303 -12.61 -22.00 25.75
C ASN A 303 -13.87 -22.84 25.96
N THR A 304 -14.14 -23.85 25.14
CA THR A 304 -15.23 -24.81 25.37
C THR A 304 -14.72 -26.24 25.49
N SER A 305 -13.46 -26.49 25.15
CA SER A 305 -12.78 -27.76 25.33
C SER A 305 -12.36 -28.00 26.79
N ASP A 306 -12.24 -29.26 27.17
CA ASP A 306 -11.71 -29.72 28.48
C ASP A 306 -10.16 -29.76 28.49
N GLU A 307 -9.48 -29.10 27.55
CA GLU A 307 -8.01 -29.07 27.52
C GLU A 307 -7.45 -28.25 28.71
N PRO A 308 -6.35 -28.69 29.33
CA PRO A 308 -5.78 -28.03 30.49
C PRO A 308 -5.37 -26.59 30.17
N ALA A 309 -5.92 -25.65 30.95
CA ALA A 309 -5.78 -24.21 30.79
C ALA A 309 -4.51 -23.66 31.47
N ASP A 310 -3.37 -24.34 31.37
CA ASP A 310 -2.14 -23.90 32.02
C ASP A 310 -1.28 -23.00 31.11
N GLU A 311 -1.56 -22.96 29.80
CA GLU A 311 -0.74 -22.28 28.80
C GLU A 311 -1.42 -21.03 28.20
N LYS A 312 -0.86 -19.83 28.46
CA LYS A 312 -1.33 -18.57 27.87
C LYS A 312 -0.94 -18.50 26.39
N HIS A 313 -1.94 -18.51 25.51
CA HIS A 313 -1.74 -18.42 24.08
C HIS A 313 -2.10 -17.02 23.55
N ARG A 314 -1.44 -16.60 22.48
CA ARG A 314 -1.80 -15.41 21.70
C ARG A 314 -1.81 -15.71 20.20
N ALA A 315 -2.65 -15.02 19.45
CA ALA A 315 -2.68 -15.08 17.99
C ALA A 315 -2.42 -13.68 17.42
N ALA A 316 -1.39 -13.53 16.58
CA ALA A 316 -1.07 -12.27 15.92
C ALA A 316 -2.04 -11.99 14.76
N VAL A 317 -2.90 -10.98 14.89
CA VAL A 317 -3.96 -10.67 13.91
C VAL A 317 -3.61 -9.51 12.98
N LEU A 318 -2.72 -8.62 13.41
CA LEU A 318 -2.24 -7.50 12.61
C LEU A 318 -0.78 -7.24 12.93
N GLN A 319 0.03 -7.05 11.89
CA GLN A 319 1.39 -6.54 11.97
C GLN A 319 1.57 -5.37 11.01
N PHE A 320 2.30 -4.34 11.42
CA PHE A 320 2.60 -3.18 10.57
C PHE A 320 3.83 -2.41 11.07
N GLU A 321 4.36 -1.49 10.24
CA GLU A 321 5.41 -0.54 10.61
C GLU A 321 4.89 0.88 10.37
N PHE A 322 5.18 1.81 11.28
CA PHE A 322 5.06 3.23 10.97
C PHE A 322 6.03 3.62 9.86
N THR A 323 5.55 4.40 8.89
CA THR A 323 6.35 4.77 7.71
C THR A 323 7.40 5.80 8.02
N SER A 324 7.10 6.71 8.96
CA SER A 324 7.99 7.78 9.38
C SER A 324 8.46 7.57 10.81
N ARG A 325 9.75 7.87 11.06
CA ARG A 325 10.29 7.93 12.42
C ARG A 325 9.76 9.10 13.24
N ALA A 326 9.16 10.07 12.57
CA ALA A 326 8.53 11.22 13.22
C ALA A 326 7.17 10.87 13.85
N ASP A 327 6.60 9.72 13.51
CA ASP A 327 5.29 9.35 14.03
C ASP A 327 5.40 8.91 15.50
N ASN A 328 4.47 9.39 16.31
CA ASN A 328 4.46 9.24 17.78
C ASN A 328 4.19 7.79 18.26
N LYS A 329 4.17 6.82 17.34
CA LYS A 329 3.83 5.40 17.53
C LYS A 329 2.53 5.09 18.28
N VAL A 330 1.71 6.10 18.59
CA VAL A 330 0.40 5.91 19.17
C VAL A 330 -0.58 5.47 18.09
N PHE A 331 -1.29 4.38 18.36
CA PHE A 331 -2.39 3.91 17.52
C PHE A 331 -3.50 3.31 18.38
N GLY A 332 -4.69 3.20 17.80
CA GLY A 332 -5.78 2.40 18.34
C GLY A 332 -6.25 1.38 17.31
N LEU A 333 -6.87 0.29 17.73
CA LEU A 333 -7.61 -0.59 16.85
C LEU A 333 -9.07 -0.61 17.31
N SER A 334 -9.96 -0.27 16.39
CA SER A 334 -11.41 -0.39 16.58
C SER A 334 -11.91 -1.67 15.92
N VAL A 335 -12.78 -2.40 16.61
CA VAL A 335 -13.36 -3.65 16.14
C VAL A 335 -14.85 -3.65 16.52
N PRO A 336 -15.77 -3.96 15.61
CA PRO A 336 -17.17 -4.15 15.99
C PRO A 336 -17.32 -5.22 17.07
N LEU A 337 -18.04 -4.94 18.16
CA LEU A 337 -18.04 -5.83 19.33
C LEU A 337 -18.58 -7.23 19.00
N PHE A 338 -19.52 -7.34 18.04
CA PHE A 338 -20.08 -8.60 17.59
C PHE A 338 -19.04 -9.57 16.99
N GLU A 339 -17.88 -9.07 16.55
CA GLU A 339 -16.78 -9.91 16.06
C GLU A 339 -16.11 -10.70 17.19
N LEU A 340 -16.29 -10.26 18.45
CA LEU A 340 -15.65 -10.87 19.63
C LEU A 340 -16.65 -11.61 20.53
N MET A 341 -17.91 -11.16 20.58
CA MET A 341 -18.96 -11.79 21.39
C MET A 341 -20.37 -11.37 20.93
N PRO A 342 -21.40 -12.17 21.22
CA PRO A 342 -22.79 -11.74 20.99
C PRO A 342 -23.10 -10.42 21.73
N VAL A 343 -23.76 -9.50 21.04
CA VAL A 343 -24.10 -8.17 21.57
C VAL A 343 -25.53 -8.11 22.10
N GLU A 344 -26.38 -9.05 21.72
CA GLU A 344 -27.78 -9.11 22.14
C GLU A 344 -27.92 -9.55 23.60
N GLY A 345 -28.94 -9.03 24.28
CA GLY A 345 -29.29 -9.43 25.64
C GLY A 345 -28.56 -8.70 26.77
N GLN A 346 -27.67 -7.75 26.46
CA GLN A 346 -27.08 -6.83 27.44
C GLN A 346 -27.58 -5.40 27.23
N ASP A 347 -27.83 -4.69 28.33
CA ASP A 347 -28.13 -3.27 28.31
C ASP A 347 -26.84 -2.45 28.30
N TRP A 348 -26.26 -2.30 27.10
CA TRP A 348 -25.02 -1.57 26.89
C TRP A 348 -25.11 -0.09 27.32
N GLN A 349 -26.29 0.52 27.25
CA GLN A 349 -26.47 1.92 27.65
C GLN A 349 -26.35 2.08 29.17
N SER A 350 -27.03 1.21 29.93
CA SER A 350 -26.91 1.20 31.39
C SER A 350 -25.48 0.87 31.84
N LEU A 351 -24.83 -0.11 31.19
CA LEU A 351 -23.43 -0.47 31.48
C LEU A 351 -22.46 0.70 31.21
N ALA A 352 -22.68 1.47 30.14
CA ALA A 352 -21.89 2.65 29.82
C ALA A 352 -22.13 3.80 30.81
N ALA A 353 -23.39 4.04 31.19
CA ALA A 353 -23.78 5.08 32.14
C ALA A 353 -23.23 4.82 33.54
N GLU A 354 -23.23 3.56 33.99
CA GLU A 354 -22.67 3.11 35.26
C GLU A 354 -21.14 2.99 35.23
N ARG A 355 -20.52 3.15 34.05
CA ARG A 355 -19.09 2.95 33.82
C ARG A 355 -18.61 1.55 34.26
N SER A 356 -19.46 0.55 34.05
CA SER A 356 -19.26 -0.83 34.48
C SER A 356 -18.15 -1.52 33.68
N GLU A 357 -17.79 -2.73 34.11
CA GLU A 357 -16.84 -3.60 33.40
C GLU A 357 -17.48 -4.94 33.04
N VAL A 358 -17.21 -5.45 31.85
CA VAL A 358 -17.82 -6.67 31.30
C VAL A 358 -16.76 -7.72 30.98
N LEU A 359 -17.12 -8.99 31.16
CA LEU A 359 -16.27 -10.10 30.75
C LEU A 359 -16.38 -10.27 29.23
N VAL A 360 -15.25 -10.14 28.53
CA VAL A 360 -15.15 -10.47 27.10
C VAL A 360 -14.36 -11.78 26.95
N PRO A 361 -14.81 -12.78 26.18
CA PRO A 361 -14.15 -14.09 26.09
C PRO A 361 -12.70 -14.05 25.57
N VAL A 362 -12.41 -13.06 24.74
CA VAL A 362 -11.09 -12.78 24.19
C VAL A 362 -10.80 -11.29 24.30
N ARG A 363 -9.53 -10.94 24.49
CA ARG A 363 -9.06 -9.54 24.54
C ARG A 363 -7.94 -9.35 23.55
N MET A 364 -7.77 -8.11 23.09
CA MET A 364 -6.69 -7.72 22.21
C MET A 364 -5.64 -6.95 22.97
N GLY A 365 -4.37 -7.21 22.69
CA GLY A 365 -3.23 -6.42 23.18
C GLY A 365 -2.33 -6.01 22.03
N SER A 366 -1.41 -5.10 22.31
CA SER A 366 -0.34 -4.71 21.40
C SER A 366 1.02 -5.20 21.90
N ALA A 367 1.96 -5.41 20.98
CA ALA A 367 3.36 -5.65 21.31
C ALA A 367 4.25 -5.22 20.14
N VAL A 368 5.49 -4.84 20.42
CA VAL A 368 6.52 -4.71 19.38
C VAL A 368 7.22 -6.06 19.18
N VAL A 369 7.25 -6.56 17.95
CA VAL A 369 7.87 -7.83 17.59
C VAL A 369 9.05 -7.63 16.64
N PRO A 370 10.11 -8.46 16.71
CA PRO A 370 11.20 -8.38 15.75
C PRO A 370 10.71 -8.77 14.35
N ALA A 371 11.11 -7.99 13.35
CA ALA A 371 10.90 -8.33 11.95
C ALA A 371 11.87 -9.44 11.53
N LYS A 372 11.46 -10.27 10.55
CA LYS A 372 12.33 -11.32 10.03
C LYS A 372 13.55 -10.70 9.31
N PRO A 373 14.79 -11.03 9.70
CA PRO A 373 15.97 -10.46 9.08
C PRO A 373 16.02 -10.72 7.57
N GLY A 374 16.40 -9.70 6.80
CA GLY A 374 16.54 -9.71 5.35
C GLY A 374 15.21 -9.77 4.58
N SER A 375 14.07 -9.59 5.24
CA SER A 375 12.75 -9.73 4.59
C SER A 375 12.09 -8.40 4.21
N MET A 376 12.32 -7.33 4.97
CA MET A 376 11.61 -6.06 4.85
C MET A 376 12.59 -4.90 4.83
N PHE A 377 12.46 -4.02 3.83
CA PHE A 377 13.35 -2.88 3.64
C PHE A 377 12.57 -1.63 3.27
N ARG A 378 12.92 -0.50 3.91
CA ARG A 378 12.47 0.84 3.55
C ARG A 378 13.63 1.58 2.89
N GLY A 379 13.62 1.60 1.56
CA GLY A 379 14.79 2.03 0.78
C GLY A 379 15.94 1.05 1.00
N LEU A 380 17.06 1.53 1.56
CA LEU A 380 18.21 0.69 1.94
C LEU A 380 18.19 0.27 3.42
N ARG A 381 17.29 0.83 4.24
CA ARG A 381 17.16 0.49 5.66
C ARG A 381 16.40 -0.81 5.82
N GLU A 382 16.94 -1.72 6.61
CA GLU A 382 16.22 -2.90 7.07
C GLU A 382 15.22 -2.54 8.17
N VAL A 383 14.00 -3.06 8.07
CA VAL A 383 13.00 -2.95 9.12
C VAL A 383 13.33 -3.97 10.19
N GLN A 384 13.57 -3.52 11.43
CA GLN A 384 14.01 -4.38 12.54
C GLN A 384 12.86 -4.85 13.44
N SER A 385 11.77 -4.08 13.50
CA SER A 385 10.62 -4.40 14.33
C SER A 385 9.31 -3.98 13.66
N LEU A 386 8.23 -4.61 14.09
CA LEU A 386 6.86 -4.32 13.69
C LEU A 386 6.00 -4.12 14.93
N GLU A 387 5.01 -3.24 14.80
CA GLU A 387 3.89 -3.18 15.73
C GLU A 387 2.97 -4.38 15.46
N GLN A 388 2.56 -5.08 16.52
CA GLN A 388 1.69 -6.24 16.43
C GLN A 388 0.47 -6.07 17.33
N VAL A 389 -0.72 -6.29 16.77
CA VAL A 389 -1.94 -6.54 17.56
C VAL A 389 -2.19 -8.04 17.64
N HIS A 390 -2.44 -8.53 18.85
CA HIS A 390 -2.68 -9.93 19.12
C HIS A 390 -3.97 -10.15 19.91
N ILE A 391 -4.60 -11.30 19.73
CA ILE A 391 -5.76 -11.77 20.51
C ILE A 391 -5.28 -12.79 21.54
N THR A 392 -5.80 -12.73 22.77
CA THR A 392 -5.54 -13.71 23.84
C THR A 392 -6.84 -14.05 24.57
N SER A 393 -6.90 -15.22 25.20
CA SER A 393 -8.06 -15.65 26.00
C SER A 393 -8.09 -14.96 27.37
N SER A 394 -9.29 -14.63 27.83
CA SER A 394 -9.52 -14.06 29.17
C SER A 394 -9.73 -15.12 30.27
N ARG A 395 -9.70 -16.41 29.95
CA ARG A 395 -10.04 -17.51 30.89
C ARG A 395 -9.12 -17.69 32.10
N HIS A 396 -7.93 -17.08 32.13
CA HIS A 396 -6.90 -17.48 33.10
C HIS A 396 -6.95 -16.83 34.49
N ASN A 397 -8.00 -16.10 34.91
CA ASN A 397 -8.18 -15.77 36.33
C ASN A 397 -9.63 -15.35 36.65
N LEU A 398 -10.18 -15.81 37.77
CA LEU A 398 -11.39 -15.20 38.37
C LEU A 398 -11.14 -13.74 38.84
N SER A 399 -9.86 -13.33 38.87
CA SER A 399 -9.36 -11.95 38.99
C SER A 399 -8.96 -11.33 37.63
N ALA A 400 -9.30 -11.94 36.49
CA ALA A 400 -8.90 -11.42 35.18
C ALA A 400 -9.57 -10.05 34.95
N PRO A 401 -8.80 -9.06 34.44
CA PRO A 401 -9.34 -7.72 34.25
C PRO A 401 -10.48 -7.74 33.24
N ARG A 402 -11.61 -7.16 33.64
CA ARG A 402 -12.80 -6.98 32.80
C ARG A 402 -12.60 -5.78 31.88
N VAL A 403 -13.34 -5.72 30.77
CA VAL A 403 -13.24 -4.63 29.81
C VAL A 403 -14.16 -3.49 30.24
N ARG A 404 -13.63 -2.27 30.29
CA ARG A 404 -14.34 -1.08 30.74
C ARG A 404 -15.35 -0.61 29.70
N VAL A 405 -16.60 -0.40 30.09
CA VAL A 405 -17.67 0.09 29.21
C VAL A 405 -17.84 1.59 29.39
N ARG A 406 -17.80 2.36 28.30
CA ARG A 406 -17.89 3.82 28.32
C ARG A 406 -18.78 4.33 27.20
N GLY A 407 -19.53 5.40 27.46
CA GLY A 407 -20.36 6.05 26.44
C GLY A 407 -19.55 7.01 25.58
N ALA A 408 -19.80 7.03 24.27
CA ALA A 408 -19.34 8.09 23.39
C ALA A 408 -20.18 9.36 23.60
N GLN A 409 -19.53 10.51 23.54
CA GLN A 409 -20.16 11.82 23.67
C GLN A 409 -20.46 12.39 22.28
N SER A 410 -21.56 13.11 22.12
CA SER A 410 -21.80 13.86 20.88
C SER A 410 -20.88 15.08 20.85
N ALA A 411 -20.16 15.26 19.74
CA ALA A 411 -19.33 16.44 19.53
C ALA A 411 -20.17 17.65 19.07
N GLU A 412 -19.56 18.84 19.03
CA GLU A 412 -20.24 20.08 18.60
C GLU A 412 -20.73 20.04 17.14
N GLN A 413 -20.09 19.21 16.31
CA GLN A 413 -20.47 19.02 14.91
C GLN A 413 -21.57 17.94 14.78
N PRO A 414 -22.57 18.14 13.89
CA PRO A 414 -23.56 17.11 13.62
C PRO A 414 -22.89 15.86 13.06
N ASN A 415 -23.35 14.67 13.48
CA ASN A 415 -22.76 13.37 13.13
C ASN A 415 -21.27 13.24 13.49
N SER A 416 -20.88 13.80 14.64
CA SER A 416 -19.57 13.56 15.22
C SER A 416 -19.67 13.11 16.67
N PHE A 417 -18.82 12.16 17.04
CA PHE A 417 -18.77 11.57 18.38
C PHE A 417 -17.34 11.55 18.87
N SER A 418 -17.15 11.62 20.18
CA SER A 418 -15.84 11.48 20.79
C SER A 418 -15.87 10.54 21.99
N PHE A 419 -14.74 9.88 22.22
CA PHE A 419 -14.51 9.07 23.39
C PHE A 419 -13.12 9.36 23.92
N THR A 420 -13.02 9.66 25.22
CA THR A 420 -11.75 9.90 25.90
C THR A 420 -11.46 8.77 26.86
N ALA A 421 -10.33 8.10 26.68
CA ALA A 421 -9.90 6.99 27.53
C ALA A 421 -9.64 7.45 28.97
N ASP A 422 -9.76 6.53 29.92
CA ASP A 422 -9.47 6.84 31.32
C ASP A 422 -7.94 6.98 31.55
N GLY A 423 -7.55 7.78 32.55
CA GLY A 423 -6.16 7.93 32.99
C GLY A 423 -5.63 9.37 32.97
N SER A 424 -4.34 9.52 33.30
CA SER A 424 -3.66 10.82 33.43
C SER A 424 -3.17 11.43 32.09
N ALA A 425 -3.02 10.62 31.05
CA ALA A 425 -2.69 11.04 29.68
C ALA A 425 -3.69 10.39 28.70
N PRO A 426 -4.92 10.92 28.61
CA PRO A 426 -6.00 10.22 27.93
C PRO A 426 -5.90 10.37 26.40
N ILE A 427 -6.06 9.26 25.69
CA ILE A 427 -6.24 9.24 24.24
C ILE A 427 -7.72 9.51 23.95
N THR A 428 -8.00 10.46 23.08
CA THR A 428 -9.35 10.76 22.59
C THR A 428 -9.51 10.23 21.18
N ILE A 429 -10.57 9.48 20.92
CA ILE A 429 -10.98 9.10 19.57
C ILE A 429 -12.08 10.04 19.14
N GLU A 430 -11.95 10.62 17.94
CA GLU A 430 -12.98 11.44 17.31
C GLU A 430 -13.50 10.71 16.06
N TRP A 431 -14.79 10.39 16.07
CA TRP A 431 -15.51 9.90 14.90
C TRP A 431 -16.22 11.06 14.21
N SER A 432 -16.02 11.21 12.91
CA SER A 432 -16.69 12.23 12.11
C SER A 432 -17.16 11.67 10.76
N ALA A 433 -18.22 12.23 10.22
CA ALA A 433 -18.54 12.06 8.80
C ALA A 433 -17.46 12.78 7.99
N SER A 434 -16.77 12.07 7.08
CA SER A 434 -15.71 12.69 6.28
C SER A 434 -16.24 13.94 5.59
N THR A 435 -15.67 15.10 5.92
CA THR A 435 -15.98 16.36 5.22
C THR A 435 -15.16 16.50 3.94
N ALA A 436 -14.61 15.40 3.41
CA ALA A 436 -13.80 15.41 2.20
C ALA A 436 -14.66 15.48 0.93
N VAL A 437 -15.43 16.56 0.79
CA VAL A 437 -15.42 17.30 -0.48
C VAL A 437 -14.17 18.18 -0.44
N GLN A 438 -13.00 17.55 -0.40
CA GLN A 438 -11.78 18.25 -0.76
C GLN A 438 -11.79 18.33 -2.27
N THR A 439 -11.91 19.57 -2.77
CA THR A 439 -11.47 19.98 -4.09
C THR A 439 -10.11 19.33 -4.32
N ARG A 440 -10.09 18.18 -4.99
CA ARG A 440 -8.87 17.46 -5.32
C ARG A 440 -8.11 18.40 -6.25
N VAL A 441 -7.09 19.09 -5.73
CA VAL A 441 -6.15 19.80 -6.59
C VAL A 441 -5.57 18.70 -7.49
N PRO A 442 -5.74 18.77 -8.82
CA PRO A 442 -5.39 17.66 -9.71
C PRO A 442 -3.93 17.19 -9.63
N ASP A 443 -3.06 18.04 -9.07
CA ASP A 443 -1.61 17.82 -8.94
C ASP A 443 -1.12 17.59 -7.50
N ALA A 444 -2.01 17.43 -6.50
CA ALA A 444 -1.56 17.08 -5.15
C ALA A 444 -1.04 15.64 -5.12
N PRO A 445 0.18 15.38 -4.60
CA PRO A 445 0.69 14.02 -4.47
C PRO A 445 -0.28 13.17 -3.63
N PRO A 446 -0.43 11.87 -3.93
CA PRO A 446 -1.34 11.00 -3.20
C PRO A 446 -0.99 11.01 -1.70
N PRO A 447 -2.00 10.88 -0.81
CA PRO A 447 -1.76 10.84 0.62
C PRO A 447 -0.79 9.70 0.94
N THR A 448 0.29 10.02 1.64
CA THR A 448 1.25 9.03 2.09
C THR A 448 0.64 8.25 3.25
N HIS A 449 0.38 6.96 3.05
CA HIS A 449 -0.04 6.07 4.12
C HIS A 449 0.96 6.15 5.28
N ARG A 450 0.46 6.41 6.49
CA ARG A 450 1.29 6.50 7.70
C ARG A 450 1.82 5.15 8.17
N VAL A 451 1.18 4.05 7.77
CA VAL A 451 1.63 2.70 8.04
C VAL A 451 1.99 1.96 6.76
N GLY A 452 2.99 1.08 6.85
CA GLY A 452 3.43 0.19 5.79
C GLY A 452 3.65 -1.22 6.33
N PHE A 453 4.00 -2.16 5.44
CA PHE A 453 4.17 -3.57 5.80
C PHE A 453 2.97 -4.16 6.57
N VAL A 454 1.77 -3.67 6.25
CA VAL A 454 0.53 -4.11 6.87
C VAL A 454 0.24 -5.55 6.42
N TYR A 455 0.13 -6.44 7.40
CA TYR A 455 -0.11 -7.86 7.17
C TYR A 455 -1.04 -8.45 8.22
N SER A 456 -2.03 -9.21 7.75
CA SER A 456 -2.96 -9.99 8.58
C SER A 456 -3.07 -11.40 8.01
N SER A 457 -2.62 -12.41 8.76
CA SER A 457 -2.78 -13.80 8.35
C SER A 457 -4.24 -14.22 8.49
N SER A 458 -4.85 -14.75 7.43
CA SER A 458 -6.23 -15.27 7.49
C SER A 458 -6.38 -16.42 8.50
N ILE A 459 -5.28 -17.12 8.83
CA ILE A 459 -5.21 -18.16 9.85
C ILE A 459 -3.99 -17.82 10.72
N PRO A 460 -4.14 -16.98 11.74
CA PRO A 460 -3.02 -16.57 12.58
C PRO A 460 -2.55 -17.76 13.42
N PRO A 461 -1.23 -18.05 13.44
CA PRO A 461 -0.70 -19.11 14.27
C PRO A 461 -0.88 -18.77 15.75
N LEU A 462 -1.12 -19.79 16.57
CA LEU A 462 -1.12 -19.65 18.02
C LEU A 462 0.30 -19.74 18.54
N GLU A 463 0.71 -18.71 19.27
CA GLU A 463 2.00 -18.62 19.95
C GLU A 463 1.82 -18.81 21.45
N LEU A 464 2.69 -19.62 22.04
CA LEU A 464 2.79 -19.76 23.49
C LEU A 464 3.52 -18.53 24.06
N VAL A 465 2.93 -17.88 25.06
CA VAL A 465 3.56 -16.78 25.78
C VAL A 465 4.52 -17.38 26.81
N THR A 466 5.83 -17.27 26.57
CA THR A 466 6.89 -17.74 27.49
C THR A 466 7.65 -16.55 28.10
N GLY A 467 7.63 -16.39 29.43
CA GLY A 467 8.39 -15.36 30.16
C GLY A 467 7.67 -14.04 30.44
N SER A 468 8.40 -13.09 31.05
CA SER A 468 7.98 -11.86 31.80
C SER A 468 7.11 -10.80 31.09
N GLY A 469 6.36 -11.16 30.04
CA GLY A 469 5.27 -10.37 29.48
C GLY A 469 3.90 -10.75 30.06
N GLU A 470 3.88 -11.45 31.20
CA GLU A 470 2.70 -12.09 31.77
C GLU A 470 1.58 -11.10 32.15
N ASP A 471 1.91 -9.85 32.48
CA ASP A 471 0.97 -8.83 32.97
C ASP A 471 1.13 -7.44 32.31
N VAL A 472 1.31 -7.36 30.98
CA VAL A 472 1.17 -6.06 30.32
C VAL A 472 -0.30 -5.64 30.39
N PRO A 473 -0.63 -4.51 31.05
CA PRO A 473 -2.02 -4.08 31.17
C PRO A 473 -2.57 -3.75 29.78
N ILE A 474 -3.61 -4.47 29.39
CA ILE A 474 -4.33 -4.19 28.16
C ILE A 474 -5.20 -2.94 28.41
N ASP A 475 -4.93 -1.88 27.65
CA ASP A 475 -5.74 -0.67 27.66
C ASP A 475 -6.83 -0.75 26.59
N ASP A 476 -7.91 -1.44 26.94
CA ASP A 476 -9.09 -1.63 26.10
C ASP A 476 -10.37 -1.08 26.73
N TYR A 477 -11.35 -0.85 25.86
CA TYR A 477 -12.66 -0.31 26.18
C TYR A 477 -13.72 -0.89 25.26
N ILE A 478 -14.95 -0.97 25.77
CA ILE A 478 -16.16 -1.04 24.95
C ILE A 478 -16.75 0.36 24.90
N VAL A 479 -16.81 0.94 23.70
CA VAL A 479 -17.38 2.26 23.45
C VAL A 479 -18.81 2.09 22.94
N VAL A 480 -19.77 2.67 23.67
CA VAL A 480 -21.20 2.58 23.37
C VAL A 480 -21.68 3.93 22.83
N PHE A 481 -22.24 3.94 21.63
CA PHE A 481 -22.81 5.14 21.02
C PHE A 481 -24.22 5.42 21.55
N PRO A 482 -24.71 6.67 21.50
CA PRO A 482 -26.09 6.98 21.87
C PRO A 482 -27.09 6.13 21.06
N SER A 483 -28.13 5.61 21.71
CA SER A 483 -29.09 4.67 21.11
C SER A 483 -29.81 5.23 19.87
N GLU A 484 -29.97 6.55 19.80
CA GLU A 484 -30.58 7.27 18.68
C GLU A 484 -29.80 7.14 17.36
N THR A 485 -28.51 6.78 17.44
CA THR A 485 -27.62 6.66 16.28
C THR A 485 -27.78 5.35 15.53
N GLY A 486 -28.31 4.30 16.19
CA GLY A 486 -28.35 2.95 15.64
C GLY A 486 -26.98 2.27 15.48
N LEU A 487 -25.89 2.87 15.98
CA LEU A 487 -24.54 2.31 15.91
C LEU A 487 -24.34 1.26 17.00
N GLU A 488 -23.77 0.12 16.61
CA GLU A 488 -23.41 -0.94 17.54
C GLU A 488 -22.18 -0.58 18.37
N PRO A 489 -22.02 -1.15 19.59
CA PRO A 489 -20.84 -0.95 20.40
C PRO A 489 -19.54 -1.38 19.69
N LEU A 490 -18.46 -0.65 19.94
CA LEU A 490 -17.12 -0.96 19.45
C LEU A 490 -16.23 -1.45 20.59
N TYR A 491 -15.45 -2.50 20.32
CA TYR A 491 -14.27 -2.81 21.10
C TYR A 491 -13.10 -1.98 20.58
N VAL A 492 -12.40 -1.30 21.48
CA VAL A 492 -11.22 -0.49 21.15
C VAL A 492 -10.06 -0.92 22.04
N VAL A 493 -8.89 -1.13 21.43
CA VAL A 493 -7.62 -1.31 22.13
C VAL A 493 -6.63 -0.23 21.70
N PHE A 494 -5.85 0.31 22.62
CA PHE A 494 -4.76 1.23 22.31
C PHE A 494 -3.40 0.51 22.31
N GLY A 495 -2.51 0.94 21.42
CA GLY A 495 -1.11 0.55 21.42
C GLY A 495 -0.44 0.94 22.75
N ASN A 496 0.49 0.09 23.22
CA ASN A 496 1.06 0.16 24.56
C ASN A 496 1.63 1.57 24.85
N ARG A 497 1.13 2.22 25.92
CA ARG A 497 1.46 3.60 26.30
C ARG A 497 2.86 3.77 26.93
N HIS A 498 3.59 2.67 27.11
CA HIS A 498 4.76 2.56 28.00
C HIS A 498 5.97 1.83 27.40
N GLU A 499 6.01 1.63 26.08
CA GLU A 499 7.18 1.06 25.37
C GLU A 499 8.07 2.13 24.72
#